data_AF-A0A3N7F3R9-F1
#
_entry.id   AF-A0A3N7F3R9-F1
#
_cell.length_a   1.000
_cell.length_b   1.000
_cell.length_c   1.000
_cell.angle_alpha   90.00
_cell.angle_beta   90.00
_cell.angle_gamma   90.00
#
_symmetry.space_group_name_H-M   'P 1'
#
loop_
_entity.id
_entity.type
_entity.pdbx_description
1 polymer ?
#
loop_
_entity_poly.entity_id
_entity_poly.type
_entity_poly.pdbx_seq_one_letter_code
_entity_poly.pdbx_strand_id
1 'polypeptide(L)'
;MISGAPASGKGTQCELIVKKFGSVHISTGDLLRAEVSAGTEIGNKAKEFMNAARLVPDEIVTAMLTSLLSYDDEKETWWLLDGYPHSSAQAESLEKLNMCW
;
A
#
# COMPACT_ATOMS: atom_id res chain seq x y z
N MET A 1 -3.50 0.78 -9.99
CA MET A 1 -3.17 -0.48 -9.27
C MET A 1 -2.41 -1.43 -10.20
N ILE A 2 -1.48 -2.21 -9.66
CA ILE A 2 -0.85 -3.37 -10.31
C ILE A 2 -0.94 -4.60 -9.42
N SER A 3 -1.28 -5.74 -10.02
CA SER A 3 -1.48 -7.03 -9.35
C SER A 3 -0.85 -8.16 -10.14
N GLY A 4 -0.47 -9.25 -9.46
CA GLY A 4 0.22 -10.38 -10.08
C GLY A 4 0.96 -11.26 -9.07
N ALA A 5 1.33 -12.47 -9.48
CA ALA A 5 1.95 -13.47 -8.60
C ALA A 5 3.30 -13.01 -8.00
N PRO A 6 3.75 -13.58 -6.87
CA PRO A 6 5.13 -13.39 -6.40
C PRO A 6 6.14 -13.69 -7.51
N ALA A 7 7.20 -12.89 -7.60
CA ALA A 7 8.23 -12.98 -8.65
C ALA A 7 7.75 -12.79 -10.12
N SER A 8 6.52 -12.30 -10.37
CA SER A 8 6.04 -12.04 -11.74
C SER A 8 6.62 -10.78 -12.41
N GLY A 9 7.62 -10.12 -11.79
CA GLY A 9 8.25 -8.90 -12.32
C GLY A 9 7.47 -7.60 -12.09
N LYS A 10 6.48 -7.57 -11.18
CA LYS A 10 5.68 -6.35 -10.90
C LYS A 10 6.53 -5.16 -10.48
N GLY A 11 7.49 -5.36 -9.58
CA GLY A 11 8.36 -4.29 -9.10
C GLY A 11 9.10 -3.60 -10.26
N THR A 12 9.66 -4.39 -11.17
CA THR A 12 10.30 -3.87 -12.40
C THR A 12 9.33 -3.06 -13.25
N GLN A 13 8.08 -3.51 -13.42
CA GLN A 13 7.08 -2.74 -14.15
C GLN A 13 6.67 -1.46 -13.41
N CYS A 14 6.56 -1.49 -12.08
CA CYS A 14 6.26 -0.31 -11.26
C CYS A 14 7.32 0.78 -11.46
N GLU A 15 8.60 0.42 -11.37
CA GLU A 15 9.72 1.33 -11.57
C GLU A 15 9.68 2.00 -12.96
N LEU A 16 9.35 1.22 -14.00
CA LEU A 16 9.22 1.75 -15.37
C LEU A 16 8.02 2.70 -15.51
N ILE A 17 6.88 2.39 -14.89
CA ILE A 17 5.68 3.24 -14.92
C ILE A 17 5.95 4.55 -14.19
N VAL A 18 6.51 4.50 -12.97
CA VAL A 18 6.90 5.69 -12.20
C VAL A 18 7.82 6.59 -13.02
N LYS A 19 8.88 6.00 -13.62
CA LYS A 19 9.84 6.76 -14.42
C LYS A 19 9.20 7.40 -15.65
N LYS A 20 8.24 6.73 -16.29
CA LYS A 20 7.61 7.20 -17.53
C LYS A 20 6.57 8.28 -17.29
N PHE A 21 5.82 8.20 -16.19
CA PHE A 21 4.63 9.04 -15.99
C PHE A 21 4.65 9.90 -14.72
N GLY A 22 5.71 9.83 -13.91
CA GLY A 22 5.89 10.69 -12.74
C GLY A 22 4.97 10.38 -11.56
N SER A 23 4.49 9.14 -11.45
CA SER A 23 3.66 8.71 -10.32
C SER A 23 4.46 8.35 -9.08
N VAL A 24 3.77 8.29 -7.94
CA VAL A 24 4.32 7.73 -6.70
C VAL A 24 3.98 6.25 -6.63
N HIS A 25 4.99 5.38 -6.56
CA HIS A 25 4.77 3.96 -6.30
C HIS A 25 4.60 3.72 -4.80
N ILE A 26 3.47 3.12 -4.43
CA ILE A 26 3.14 2.73 -3.07
C ILE A 26 3.03 1.22 -3.04
N SER A 27 4.02 0.59 -2.40
CA SER A 27 4.02 -0.84 -2.11
C SER A 27 3.55 -1.06 -0.68
N THR A 28 2.43 -1.78 -0.52
CA THR A 28 1.84 -2.06 0.79
C THR A 28 2.83 -2.79 1.71
N GLY A 29 3.63 -3.69 1.13
CA GLY A 29 4.65 -4.43 1.86
C GLY A 29 5.79 -3.53 2.34
N ASP A 30 6.22 -2.55 1.54
CA ASP A 30 7.23 -1.57 1.95
C ASP A 30 6.69 -0.61 3.01
N LEU A 31 5.44 -0.17 2.86
CA LEU A 31 4.77 0.67 3.85
C LEU A 31 4.68 -0.03 5.21
N LEU A 32 4.26 -1.30 5.24
CA LEU A 32 4.26 -2.13 6.45
C LEU A 32 5.65 -2.24 7.08
N ARG A 33 6.69 -2.51 6.28
CA ARG A 33 8.07 -2.55 6.78
C ARG A 33 8.54 -1.21 7.34
N ALA A 34 8.16 -0.11 6.69
CA ALA A 34 8.51 1.25 7.13
C ALA A 34 7.86 1.59 8.48
N GLU A 35 6.56 1.34 8.65
CA GLU A 35 5.85 1.55 9.93
C GLU A 35 6.45 0.71 11.05
N VAL A 36 6.76 -0.57 10.78
CA VAL A 36 7.43 -1.47 11.73
C VAL A 36 8.81 -0.93 12.13
N SER A 37 9.58 -0.42 11.16
CA SER A 37 10.90 0.15 11.43
C SER A 37 10.82 1.48 12.18
N ALA A 38 9.79 2.28 11.94
CA ALA A 38 9.54 3.54 12.63
C ALA A 38 8.98 3.34 14.05
N GLY A 39 8.53 2.12 14.39
CA GLY A 39 8.00 1.80 15.71
C GLY A 39 6.67 2.47 16.01
N THR A 40 5.89 2.81 14.99
CA THR A 40 4.57 3.43 15.15
C THR A 40 3.58 2.48 15.83
N GLU A 41 2.48 3.01 16.37
CA GLU A 41 1.48 2.15 17.01
C GLU A 41 0.94 1.08 16.04
N ILE A 42 0.68 1.46 14.80
CA ILE A 42 0.21 0.53 13.77
C ILE A 42 1.31 -0.43 13.33
N GLY A 43 2.55 0.05 13.17
CA GLY A 43 3.71 -0.78 12.87
C GLY A 43 3.93 -1.86 13.93
N ASN A 44 3.80 -1.53 15.22
CA ASN A 44 3.93 -2.49 16.31
C ASN A 44 2.84 -3.57 16.26
N LYS A 45 1.59 -3.21 15.94
CA LYS A 45 0.50 -4.18 15.73
C LYS A 45 0.79 -5.08 14.53
N ALA A 46 1.24 -4.52 13.41
CA ALA A 46 1.57 -5.29 12.21
C ALA A 46 2.77 -6.24 12.40
N LYS A 47 3.75 -5.85 13.22
CA LYS A 47 4.98 -6.60 13.49
C LYS A 47 4.72 -8.02 13.99
N GLU A 48 3.71 -8.22 14.83
CA GLU A 48 3.35 -9.55 15.34
C GLU A 48 2.93 -10.51 14.23
N PHE A 49 2.10 -10.04 13.30
CA PHE A 49 1.65 -10.84 12.16
C PHE A 49 2.78 -11.11 11.18
N MET A 50 3.60 -10.10 10.88
CA MET A 50 4.73 -10.22 9.97
C MET A 50 5.77 -11.22 10.49
N ASN A 51 6.12 -11.15 11.79
CA ASN A 51 7.04 -12.10 12.41
C ASN A 51 6.50 -13.53 12.41
N ALA A 52 5.18 -13.70 12.50
CA ALA A 52 4.52 -14.99 12.43
C ALA A 52 4.30 -15.51 10.99
N ALA A 53 4.79 -14.80 9.97
CA ALA A 53 4.51 -15.06 8.55
C ALA A 53 3.00 -15.16 8.24
N ARG A 54 2.17 -14.43 8.99
CA ARG A 54 0.72 -14.33 8.79
C ARG A 54 0.41 -13.07 8.00
N LEU A 55 -0.72 -13.12 7.29
CA LEU A 55 -1.27 -11.93 6.65
C LEU A 55 -1.64 -10.91 7.72
N VAL A 56 -1.24 -9.66 7.49
CA VAL A 56 -1.66 -8.52 8.31
C VAL A 56 -3.14 -8.28 8.04
N PRO A 57 -3.99 -8.10 9.08
CA PRO A 57 -5.41 -7.82 8.91
C PRO A 57 -5.70 -6.65 7.97
N ASP A 58 -6.73 -6.79 7.13
CA ASP A 58 -7.13 -5.78 6.15
C ASP A 58 -7.35 -4.41 6.78
N GLU A 59 -7.98 -4.35 7.96
CA GLU A 59 -8.23 -3.10 8.69
C GLU A 59 -6.96 -2.31 9.01
N ILE A 60 -5.87 -3.01 9.36
CA ILE A 60 -4.57 -2.40 9.64
C ILE A 60 -3.98 -1.82 8.36
N VAL A 61 -4.03 -2.60 7.27
CA VAL A 61 -3.49 -2.20 5.97
C VAL A 61 -4.26 -0.98 5.43
N THR A 62 -5.58 -1.02 5.48
CA THR A 62 -6.45 0.08 5.07
C THR A 62 -6.15 1.34 5.87
N ALA A 63 -6.08 1.27 7.21
CA ALA A 63 -5.81 2.42 8.06
C ALA A 63 -4.46 3.09 7.74
N MET A 64 -3.42 2.28 7.48
CA MET A 64 -2.11 2.78 7.05
C MET A 64 -2.17 3.49 5.70
N LEU A 65 -2.82 2.85 4.72
CA LEU A 65 -2.92 3.40 3.37
C LEU A 65 -3.71 4.71 3.38
N THR A 66 -4.83 4.77 4.11
CA THR A 66 -5.61 5.98 4.30
C THR A 66 -4.78 7.09 4.93
N SER A 67 -4.02 6.80 5.98
CA SER A 67 -3.18 7.83 6.63
C SER A 67 -2.11 8.39 5.68
N LEU A 68 -1.51 7.55 4.84
CA LEU A 68 -0.52 7.97 3.84
C LEU A 68 -1.17 8.85 2.77
N LEU A 69 -2.31 8.40 2.24
CA LEU A 69 -3.00 9.04 1.14
C LEU A 69 -3.66 10.37 1.56
N SER A 70 -4.20 10.46 2.78
CA SER A 70 -4.74 11.70 3.34
C SER A 70 -3.67 12.77 3.59
N TYR A 71 -2.41 12.39 3.73
CA TYR A 71 -1.30 13.35 3.90
C TYR A 71 -0.89 14.01 2.57
N ASP A 72 -1.18 13.36 1.43
CA ASP A 72 -0.74 13.78 0.10
C ASP A 72 -1.85 14.42 -0.76
N ASP A 73 -3.03 14.65 -0.18
CA ASP A 73 -4.19 15.32 -0.82
C ASP A 73 -3.87 16.74 -1.35
N GLU A 74 -2.73 17.31 -0.95
CA GLU A 74 -2.24 18.62 -1.43
C GLU A 74 -1.43 18.55 -2.74
N LYS A 75 -1.09 17.36 -3.26
CA LYS A 75 -0.30 17.21 -4.49
C LYS A 75 -1.15 16.64 -5.63
N GLU A 76 -1.12 17.27 -6.80
CA GLU A 76 -1.69 16.75 -8.07
C GLU A 76 -0.97 15.48 -8.61
N THR A 77 -0.36 14.68 -7.74
CA THR A 77 0.42 13.51 -8.10
C THR A 77 -0.42 12.26 -7.89
N TRP A 78 -0.60 11.48 -8.96
CA TRP A 78 -1.32 10.22 -8.90
C TRP A 78 -0.42 9.08 -8.42
N TRP A 79 -1.04 8.03 -7.89
CA TRP A 79 -0.33 6.93 -7.21
C TRP A 79 -0.48 5.59 -7.94
N LEU A 80 0.58 4.79 -7.89
CA LEU A 80 0.58 3.40 -8.34
C LEU A 80 0.63 2.48 -7.11
N LEU A 81 -0.52 1.93 -6.74
CA LEU A 81 -0.60 0.90 -5.70
C LEU A 81 -0.13 -0.46 -6.23
N ASP A 82 0.87 -1.06 -5.57
CA ASP A 82 1.35 -2.43 -5.76
C ASP A 82 1.02 -3.29 -4.55
N GLY A 83 0.22 -4.32 -4.78
CA GLY A 83 -0.23 -5.22 -3.72
C GLY A 83 -1.34 -4.65 -2.82
N TYR A 84 -2.20 -3.79 -3.37
CA TYR A 84 -3.46 -3.40 -2.74
C TYR A 84 -4.47 -2.93 -3.81
N PRO A 85 -5.74 -3.35 -3.74
CA PRO A 85 -6.33 -4.29 -2.79
C PRO A 85 -6.10 -5.76 -3.18
N HIS A 86 -6.00 -6.62 -2.17
CA HIS A 86 -5.88 -8.09 -2.28
C HIS A 86 -7.14 -8.85 -1.87
N SER A 87 -8.12 -8.18 -1.25
CA SER A 87 -9.42 -8.75 -0.88
C SER A 87 -10.55 -7.82 -1.36
N SER A 88 -11.78 -8.35 -1.45
CA SER A 88 -12.96 -7.54 -1.74
C SER A 88 -13.20 -6.48 -0.66
N ALA A 89 -12.97 -6.81 0.60
CA ALA A 89 -13.10 -5.87 1.71
C ALA A 89 -12.14 -4.67 1.59
N GLN A 90 -10.90 -4.92 1.15
CA GLN A 90 -9.93 -3.86 0.87
C GLN A 90 -10.38 -3.01 -0.33
N ALA A 91 -10.92 -3.62 -1.39
CA ALA A 91 -11.43 -2.90 -2.55
C ALA A 91 -12.61 -1.98 -2.18
N GLU A 92 -13.57 -2.48 -1.41
CA GLU A 92 -14.69 -1.70 -0.91
C GLU A 92 -14.23 -0.56 0.02
N SER A 93 -13.21 -0.82 0.85
CA SER A 93 -12.63 0.23 1.71
C SER A 93 -11.99 1.33 0.89
N LEU A 94 -11.29 0.96 -0.20
CA LEU A 94 -10.65 1.89 -1.11
C LEU A 94 -11.66 2.75 -1.88
N GLU A 95 -12.75 2.17 -2.35
CA GLU A 95 -13.84 2.90 -3.01
C GLU A 95 -14.48 3.94 -2.07
N LYS A 96 -14.67 3.58 -0.79
CA LYS A 96 -15.23 4.49 0.22
C LYS A 96 -14.34 5.70 0.52
N LEU A 97 -13.04 5.60 0.27
CA LEU A 97 -12.11 6.73 0.43
C LEU A 97 -12.35 7.83 -0.64
N ASN A 98 -13.21 7.58 -1.64
CA ASN A 98 -13.61 8.53 -2.67
C ASN A 98 -12.44 9.23 -3.38
N MET A 99 -11.30 8.54 -3.42
CA MET A 99 -10.09 9.03 -4.07
C MET A 99 -10.26 8.85 -5.57
N CYS A 100 -10.36 9.96 -6.29
CA CYS A 100 -10.29 9.94 -7.75
C CYS A 100 -8.88 9.52 -8.18
N TRP A 101 -8.81 8.53 -9.08
CA TRP A 101 -7.60 7.98 -9.68
C TRP A 101 -7.21 8.72 -10.96
#